data_AF-A0A931L613-F1
#
_entry.id   AF-A0A931L613-F1
#
_cell.length_a   1.000
_cell.length_b   1.000
_cell.length_c   1.000
_cell.angle_alpha   90.00
_cell.angle_beta   90.00
_cell.angle_gamma   90.00
#
_symmetry.space_group_name_H-M   'P 1'
#
loop_
_entity.id
_entity.type
_entity.pdbx_description
1 polymer ?
#
loop_
_entity_poly.entity_id
_entity_poly.type
_entity_poly.pdbx_seq_one_letter_code
_entity_poly.pdbx_strand_id
1 'polypeptide(L)'
;MTSIAEKDLSTHEAADDYEGVIHRRGQWRVAVCRHDLQWLLQRRSGDGSMAGPRWRSVAFCRTRAALVRLWQAETGDEGKALASLPDSINIR
;
A
#
# COMPACT_ATOMS: atom_id res chain seq x y z
N MET A 1 30.28 -4.85 -16.61
CA MET A 1 29.95 -3.84 -15.59
C MET A 1 28.66 -3.17 -16.02
N THR A 2 27.51 -3.67 -15.57
CA THR A 2 26.21 -3.06 -15.86
C THR A 2 25.82 -2.29 -14.61
N SER A 3 25.99 -0.97 -14.62
CA SER A 3 25.46 -0.11 -13.57
C SER A 3 23.95 -0.29 -13.51
N ILE A 4 23.47 -0.83 -12.39
CA ILE A 4 22.07 -0.71 -12.01
C ILE A 4 21.93 0.75 -11.62
N ALA A 5 21.27 1.56 -12.45
CA ALA A 5 20.90 2.91 -12.05
C ALA A 5 20.05 2.79 -10.77
N GLU A 6 20.55 3.34 -9.66
CA GLU A 6 19.80 3.46 -8.42
C GLU A 6 18.56 4.29 -8.73
N LYS A 7 17.40 3.64 -8.79
CA LYS A 7 16.15 4.31 -9.06
C LYS A 7 15.65 4.86 -7.73
N ASP A 8 15.78 6.17 -7.54
CA ASP A 8 15.19 6.85 -6.38
C ASP A 8 13.68 6.56 -6.35
N LEU A 9 13.26 5.84 -5.31
CA LEU A 9 11.85 5.55 -5.07
C LEU A 9 11.15 6.84 -4.65
N SER A 10 9.90 7.01 -5.05
CA SER A 10 9.14 8.21 -4.70
C SER A 10 8.73 8.18 -3.23
N THR A 11 8.76 9.35 -2.57
CA THR A 11 8.16 9.55 -1.23
C THR A 11 6.69 9.95 -1.30
N HIS A 12 6.13 10.12 -2.51
CA HIS A 12 4.71 10.41 -2.69
C HIS A 12 3.88 9.14 -2.56
N GLU A 13 3.03 9.07 -1.52
CA GLU A 13 2.22 7.88 -1.18
C GLU A 13 1.28 7.37 -2.30
N ALA A 14 1.01 8.20 -3.32
CA ALA A 14 0.20 7.85 -4.48
C ALA A 14 1.02 7.44 -5.72
N ALA A 15 2.35 7.56 -5.68
CA ALA A 15 3.24 7.19 -6.77
C ALA A 15 3.23 5.69 -7.02
N ASP A 16 3.43 5.29 -8.28
CA ASP A 16 3.48 3.88 -8.68
C ASP A 16 4.68 3.15 -8.05
N ASP A 17 5.79 3.85 -7.79
CA ASP A 17 7.04 3.37 -7.17
C ASP A 17 7.26 3.94 -5.76
N TYR A 18 6.16 4.22 -5.05
CA TYR A 18 6.23 4.61 -3.64
C TYR A 18 6.95 3.55 -2.80
N GLU A 19 7.95 3.97 -2.03
CA GLU A 19 8.83 3.07 -1.26
C GLU A 19 8.10 2.33 -0.14
N GLY A 20 7.07 2.94 0.46
CA GLY A 20 6.34 2.36 1.58
C GLY A 20 5.43 1.19 1.22
N VAL A 21 5.39 0.74 -0.04
CA VAL A 21 4.53 -0.37 -0.46
C VAL A 21 5.05 -1.70 0.05
N ILE A 22 4.29 -2.35 0.93
CA ILE A 22 4.66 -3.62 1.57
C ILE A 22 3.95 -4.83 0.95
N HIS A 23 2.84 -4.63 0.24
CA HIS A 23 2.11 -5.71 -0.41
C HIS A 23 1.29 -5.22 -1.61
N ARG A 24 1.16 -6.06 -2.65
CA ARG A 24 0.36 -5.78 -3.85
C ARG A 24 -0.44 -7.01 -4.28
N ARG A 25 -1.65 -6.76 -4.78
CA ARG A 25 -2.51 -7.76 -5.45
C ARG A 25 -3.36 -7.09 -6.52
N GLY A 26 -2.98 -7.25 -7.78
CA GLY A 26 -3.67 -6.62 -8.90
C GLY A 26 -3.75 -5.09 -8.74
N GLN A 27 -4.97 -4.54 -8.74
CA GLN A 27 -5.24 -3.11 -8.55
C GLN A 27 -5.24 -2.66 -7.08
N TRP A 28 -4.87 -3.53 -6.14
CA TRP A 28 -4.85 -3.25 -4.72
C TRP A 28 -3.42 -3.29 -4.18
N ARG A 29 -3.13 -2.42 -3.21
CA ARG A 29 -1.87 -2.46 -2.47
C ARG A 29 -2.05 -2.02 -1.03
N VAL A 30 -1.15 -2.50 -0.19
CA VAL A 30 -0.94 -1.98 1.16
C VAL A 30 0.40 -1.26 1.18
N ALA A 31 0.40 -0.05 1.72
CA ALA A 31 1.61 0.72 1.97
C ALA A 31 1.65 1.20 3.42
N VAL A 32 2.83 1.50 3.94
CA VAL A 32 3.02 2.27 5.17
C VAL A 32 3.01 3.75 4.78
N CYS A 33 2.32 4.61 5.53
CA CYS A 33 2.37 6.04 5.26
C CYS A 33 3.78 6.60 5.53
N ARG A 34 4.12 7.75 4.96
CA ARG A 34 5.49 8.32 5.03
C ARG A 34 6.01 8.63 6.44
N HIS A 35 5.11 8.66 7.42
CA HIS A 35 5.41 8.98 8.83
C HIS A 35 5.23 7.74 9.72
N ASP A 36 5.02 6.57 9.13
CA ASP A 36 4.81 5.30 9.81
C ASP A 36 3.69 5.28 10.87
N LEU A 37 2.70 6.15 10.71
CA LEU A 37 1.57 6.30 11.64
C LEU A 37 0.41 5.34 11.33
N GLN A 38 0.32 4.87 10.09
CA GLN A 38 -0.80 4.07 9.59
C GLN A 38 -0.44 3.30 8.32
N TRP A 39 -1.10 2.16 8.13
CA TRP A 39 -1.15 1.49 6.84
C TRP A 39 -2.21 2.12 5.94
N LEU A 40 -1.86 2.28 4.67
CA LEU A 40 -2.71 2.75 3.59
C LEU A 40 -3.19 1.53 2.80
N LEU A 41 -4.49 1.26 2.81
CA LEU A 41 -5.10 0.39 1.81
C LEU A 41 -5.42 1.25 0.59
N GLN A 42 -4.82 0.93 -0.56
CA GLN A 42 -4.95 1.74 -1.76
C GLN A 42 -5.46 0.93 -2.95
N ARG A 43 -6.25 1.58 -3.78
CA ARG A 43 -6.73 1.05 -5.07
C ARG A 43 -6.20 1.89 -6.21
N ARG A 44 -5.75 1.23 -7.28
CA ARG A 44 -5.42 1.88 -8.55
C ARG A 44 -6.70 2.16 -9.32
N SER A 45 -6.89 3.40 -9.76
CA SER A 45 -7.92 3.68 -10.76
C SER A 45 -7.55 3.04 -12.09
N GLY A 46 -8.58 2.68 -12.88
CA GLY A 46 -8.37 2.22 -14.25
C GLY A 46 -7.67 3.26 -15.13
N ASP A 47 -7.20 2.78 -16.27
CA ASP A 47 -6.61 3.56 -17.37
C ASP A 47 -7.60 4.58 -17.97
N GLY A 48 -8.90 4.30 -17.96
CA GLY A 48 -9.95 5.22 -18.44
C GLY A 48 -10.23 6.46 -17.56
N SER A 49 -9.45 6.69 -16.51
CA SER A 49 -9.52 7.89 -15.68
C SER A 49 -9.01 9.11 -16.47
N MET A 50 -9.78 10.21 -16.52
CA MET A 50 -9.36 11.48 -17.16
C MET A 50 -8.00 12.01 -16.64
N ALA A 51 -7.65 11.68 -15.39
CA ALA A 51 -6.39 12.07 -14.77
C ALA A 51 -5.29 10.98 -14.88
N GLY A 52 -5.51 9.95 -15.71
CA GLY A 52 -4.66 8.76 -15.79
C GLY A 52 -4.82 7.81 -14.59
N PRO A 53 -4.14 6.65 -14.62
CA PRO A 53 -4.15 5.68 -13.52
C PRO A 53 -3.42 6.26 -12.32
N ARG A 54 -4.07 6.23 -11.16
CA ARG A 54 -3.49 6.70 -9.89
C ARG A 54 -3.89 5.81 -8.73
N TRP A 55 -2.99 5.67 -7.77
CA TRP A 55 -3.34 5.07 -6.50
C TRP A 55 -4.14 6.06 -5.65
N ARG A 56 -5.20 5.56 -5.02
CA ARG A 56 -6.00 6.29 -4.05
C ARG A 56 -6.11 5.48 -2.78
N SER A 57 -5.85 6.12 -1.64
CA SER A 57 -6.15 5.52 -0.33
C SER A 57 -7.66 5.41 -0.17
N VAL A 58 -8.11 4.19 0.12
CA VAL A 58 -9.53 3.89 0.42
C VAL A 58 -9.73 3.71 1.93
N ALA A 59 -8.68 3.34 2.66
CA ALA A 59 -8.73 3.22 4.11
C ALA A 59 -7.36 3.49 4.74
N PHE A 60 -7.39 3.93 6.00
CA PHE A 60 -6.24 4.22 6.84
C PHE A 60 -6.34 3.37 8.09
N CYS A 61 -5.45 2.41 8.28
CA CYS A 61 -5.52 1.43 9.35
C CYS A 61 -4.35 1.59 10.31
N ARG A 62 -4.63 1.63 11.61
CA ARG A 62 -3.60 1.64 12.65
C ARG A 62 -3.38 0.26 13.31
N THR A 63 -4.27 -0.70 13.05
CA THR A 63 -4.18 -2.06 13.58
C THR A 63 -4.18 -3.09 12.45
N ARG A 64 -3.41 -4.18 12.62
CA ARG A 64 -3.36 -5.28 11.64
C ARG A 64 -4.75 -5.88 11.43
N ALA A 65 -5.50 -6.06 12.51
CA ALA A 65 -6.85 -6.63 12.43
C ALA A 65 -7.80 -5.80 11.55
N ALA A 66 -7.77 -4.46 11.67
CA ALA A 66 -8.57 -3.58 10.81
C ALA A 66 -8.11 -3.66 9.35
N LEU A 67 -6.79 -3.66 9.13
CA LEU A 67 -6.20 -3.77 7.80
C LEU A 67 -6.57 -5.09 7.11
N VAL A 68 -6.39 -6.23 7.79
CA VAL A 68 -6.69 -7.56 7.25
C VAL A 68 -8.17 -7.70 6.93
N ARG A 69 -9.05 -7.22 7.80
CA ARG A 69 -10.50 -7.26 7.57
C ARG A 69 -10.91 -6.47 6.33
N LEU A 70 -10.38 -5.26 6.15
CA LEU A 70 -10.67 -4.44 4.98
C LEU A 70 -10.02 -4.99 3.71
N TRP A 71 -8.81 -5.52 3.81
CA TRP A 71 -8.14 -6.21 2.70
C TRP A 71 -8.99 -7.39 2.21
N GLN A 72 -9.48 -8.24 3.11
CA GLN A 72 -10.37 -9.34 2.77
C GLN A 72 -11.66 -8.84 2.11
N ALA A 73 -12.29 -7.81 2.65
CA ALA A 73 -13.54 -7.26 2.11
C ALA A 73 -13.36 -6.68 0.69
N GLU A 74 -12.26 -5.97 0.43
CA GLU A 74 -12.02 -5.28 -0.85
C GLU A 74 -11.41 -6.18 -1.93
N THR A 75 -10.64 -7.19 -1.52
CA THR A 75 -9.86 -8.02 -2.44
C THR A 75 -10.33 -9.47 -2.53
N GLY A 76 -11.06 -9.97 -1.53
CA GLY A 76 -11.39 -11.38 -1.37
C GLY A 76 -10.22 -12.27 -0.98
N ASP A 77 -9.04 -11.71 -0.70
CA ASP A 77 -7.86 -12.44 -0.26
C ASP A 77 -7.79 -12.49 1.27
N GLU A 78 -7.46 -13.65 1.83
CA GLU A 78 -7.40 -13.89 3.28
C GLU A 78 -6.37 -13.03 4.01
N GLY A 79 -5.46 -12.36 3.31
CA GLY A 79 -4.48 -11.46 3.94
C GLY A 79 -3.35 -12.19 4.65
N LYS A 80 -3.01 -13.42 4.22
CA LYS A 80 -1.90 -14.21 4.80
C LYS A 80 -0.58 -13.44 4.75
N ALA A 81 -0.34 -12.67 3.69
CA ALA A 81 0.83 -11.82 3.54
C ALA A 81 0.89 -10.66 4.57
N LEU A 82 -0.26 -10.29 5.15
CA LEU A 82 -0.38 -9.21 6.14
C LEU A 82 -0.38 -9.75 7.58
N ALA A 83 -0.46 -11.07 7.76
CA ALA A 83 -0.55 -11.71 9.08
C ALA A 83 0.71 -11.51 9.93
N SER A 84 1.87 -11.32 9.30
CA SER A 84 3.16 -11.09 9.97
C SER A 84 3.38 -9.65 10.43
N LEU A 85 2.47 -8.72 10.10
CA LEU A 85 2.55 -7.34 10.56
C LEU A 85 2.39 -7.25 12.09
N PRO A 86 2.93 -6.23 12.76
CA PRO A 86 2.65 -6.00 14.18
C PRO A 86 1.16 -5.75 14.42
N ASP A 87 0.65 -6.00 15.63
CA ASP A 87 -0.76 -5.81 15.98
C ASP A 87 -1.24 -4.36 15.75
N SER A 88 -0.36 -3.40 16.02
CA SER A 88 -0.57 -1.98 15.77
C SER A 88 0.70 -1.34 15.22
N ILE A 89 0.53 -0.38 14.32
CA ILE A 89 1.63 0.45 13.86
C ILE A 89 1.76 1.62 14.84
N ASN A 90 2.75 1.52 15.71
CA ASN A 90 3.17 2.59 16.60
C ASN A 90 4.70 2.58 16.53
N ILE A 91 5.26 3.49 15.75
CA ILE A 91 6.70 3.75 15.82
C ILE A 91 6.87 4.83 16.88
N ARG A 92 7.35 4.42 18.05
CA ARG A 92 7.94 5.30 19.06
C ARG A 92 9.44 5.33 18.84
#